data_AF-A0A356FF78-F1
#
_entry.id   AF-A0A356FF78-F1
#
_cell.length_a   1.000
_cell.length_b   1.000
_cell.length_c   1.000
_cell.angle_alpha   90.00
_cell.angle_beta   90.00
_cell.angle_gamma   90.00
#
_symmetry.space_group_name_H-M   'P 1'
#
loop_
_entity.id
_entity.type
_entity.pdbx_description
1 polymer ?
#
loop_
_entity_poly.entity_id
_entity_poly.type
_entity_poly.pdbx_seq_one_letter_code
_entity_poly.pdbx_strand_id
1 'polypeptide(L)'
;MNREQLMSRRKVLRGLGATLALPVLETFGGRTLAAGMKAKDPSRFACFYIPGAISQYNWFPKDAGPKYTLAPTHQPLAHHRDRFSVLTGLSHIEGRISGHVHPYSWLTGHNINLVPGTRTNTISVDQVAAKHLGPTYLNSLVLSWQNGVGTTTLSRNALGVDIPATADYRRVFENLFPPADRAELKKKQARLALNRSILDTATGNVKDIKRKLGRIDQQRVDQYLHSVRDVEKRLLQKEAILKDGRPKFDESKVRLEGEVKNSFQEHVELMTDLITLAFQTDMTRVATQCLGGEAGPHYDDYKDWARKSGAKLRGTHDVHHKGGGNRGEKNPDVIALSLRDRMLCACMARFMDKLEGIEASEGTLLDHTVILFGGAQTASHVGTSFPTIIAGGKALGFKHGHHTKWGRDKRPMSDLYLTILQQLGCPVHSFKESAGPISELLV
;
A
#
# COMPACT_ATOMS: atom_id res chain seq x y z
N MET A 1 -60.69 -7.90 -0.09
CA MET A 1 -59.49 -8.18 0.73
C MET A 1 -58.43 -8.84 -0.14
N ASN A 2 -57.55 -8.07 -0.78
CA ASN A 2 -56.38 -8.60 -1.49
C ASN A 2 -55.13 -8.06 -0.79
N ARG A 3 -54.38 -8.94 -0.13
CA ARG A 3 -53.08 -8.64 0.47
C ARG A 3 -52.00 -9.13 -0.49
N GLU A 4 -51.37 -8.20 -1.19
CA GLU A 4 -50.14 -8.44 -1.93
C GLU A 4 -49.03 -8.79 -0.93
N GLN A 5 -48.43 -9.98 -1.08
CA GLN A 5 -47.21 -10.35 -0.37
C GLN A 5 -46.02 -9.63 -1.00
N LEU A 6 -45.67 -8.48 -0.44
CA LEU A 6 -44.42 -7.78 -0.70
C LEU A 6 -43.23 -8.69 -0.36
N MET A 7 -42.58 -9.24 -1.38
CA MET A 7 -41.28 -9.90 -1.25
C MET A 7 -40.27 -8.91 -0.67
N SER A 8 -39.71 -9.22 0.49
CA SER A 8 -38.77 -8.29 1.16
C SER A 8 -37.45 -8.19 0.37
N ARG A 9 -36.97 -6.94 0.22
CA ARG A 9 -35.67 -6.56 -0.38
C ARG A 9 -34.47 -7.40 0.11
N ARG A 10 -34.60 -8.08 1.25
CA ARG A 10 -33.55 -8.90 1.87
C ARG A 10 -33.36 -10.27 1.21
N LYS A 11 -34.30 -10.76 0.39
CA LYS A 11 -34.14 -12.01 -0.38
C LYS A 11 -33.48 -11.81 -1.75
N VAL A 12 -33.58 -10.61 -2.33
CA VAL A 12 -33.00 -10.29 -3.65
C VAL A 12 -31.47 -10.12 -3.58
N LEU A 13 -30.90 -9.84 -2.42
CA LEU A 13 -29.45 -9.61 -2.24
C LEU A 13 -28.62 -10.86 -1.91
N ARG A 14 -29.18 -12.08 -1.98
CA ARG A 14 -28.46 -13.33 -1.60
C ARG A 14 -28.18 -14.32 -2.72
N GLY A 15 -28.45 -13.99 -3.98
CA GLY A 15 -28.07 -14.87 -5.09
C GLY A 15 -28.15 -14.15 -6.42
N LEU A 16 -27.13 -14.36 -7.27
CA LEU A 16 -26.86 -13.71 -8.57
C LEU A 16 -26.18 -12.33 -8.40
N GLY A 17 -24.89 -12.12 -8.65
CA GLY A 17 -24.02 -12.81 -9.60
C GLY A 17 -24.16 -12.26 -11.01
N ALA A 18 -24.28 -10.94 -11.19
CA ALA A 18 -24.04 -10.25 -12.46
C ALA A 18 -23.79 -8.76 -12.21
N THR A 19 -22.75 -8.26 -12.88
CA THR A 19 -22.39 -6.87 -13.16
C THR A 19 -23.56 -5.88 -13.19
N LEU A 20 -23.88 -5.29 -12.05
CA LEU A 20 -24.40 -3.93 -12.01
C LEU A 20 -23.19 -3.04 -11.77
N ALA A 21 -22.83 -2.24 -12.78
CA ALA A 21 -21.97 -1.08 -12.57
C ALA A 21 -22.55 -0.33 -11.37
N LEU A 22 -21.85 -0.38 -10.24
CA LEU A 22 -22.22 0.37 -9.06
C LEU A 22 -22.29 1.84 -9.50
N PRO A 23 -23.41 2.55 -9.25
CA PRO A 23 -23.45 3.99 -9.47
C PRO A 23 -22.23 4.59 -8.78
N VAL A 24 -21.48 5.44 -9.49
CA VAL A 24 -20.34 6.18 -8.95
C VAL A 24 -20.73 6.68 -7.57
N LEU A 25 -20.08 6.14 -6.53
CA LEU A 25 -20.39 6.49 -5.16
C LEU A 25 -20.16 8.00 -5.00
N GLU A 26 -21.25 8.79 -4.91
CA GLU A 26 -21.24 10.23 -4.60
C GLU A 26 -20.55 10.58 -3.27
N THR A 27 -20.05 9.56 -2.57
CA THR A 27 -19.20 9.66 -1.40
C THR A 27 -17.80 10.18 -1.73
N PHE A 28 -17.30 9.97 -2.96
CA PHE A 28 -15.95 10.39 -3.40
C PHE A 28 -15.95 11.22 -4.70
N GLY A 29 -17.11 11.58 -5.24
CA GLY A 29 -17.19 12.54 -6.34
C GLY A 29 -16.61 13.90 -5.91
N GLY A 30 -15.86 14.54 -6.81
CA GLY A 30 -15.26 15.84 -6.56
C GLY A 30 -13.96 16.06 -7.34
N ARG A 31 -13.19 17.06 -6.90
CA ARG A 31 -11.89 17.43 -7.46
C ARG A 31 -10.78 17.18 -6.46
N THR A 32 -9.56 16.95 -6.93
CA THR A 32 -8.38 17.03 -6.06
C THR A 32 -8.20 18.47 -5.55
N LEU A 33 -7.49 18.63 -4.42
CA LEU A 33 -7.15 19.96 -3.91
C LEU A 33 -6.40 20.81 -4.97
N ALA A 34 -5.45 20.20 -5.68
CA ALA A 34 -4.70 20.85 -6.75
C ALA A 34 -5.61 21.32 -7.90
N ALA A 35 -6.52 20.46 -8.36
CA ALA A 35 -7.51 20.82 -9.38
C ALA A 35 -8.42 21.97 -8.94
N GLY A 36 -8.88 21.96 -7.68
CA GLY A 36 -9.66 23.05 -7.09
C GLY A 36 -8.91 24.39 -7.08
N MET A 37 -7.58 24.34 -6.98
CA MET A 37 -6.69 25.50 -7.01
C MET A 37 -6.15 25.83 -8.41
N LYS A 38 -6.54 25.09 -9.45
CA LYS A 38 -5.97 25.17 -10.81
C LYS A 38 -4.45 25.01 -10.86
N ALA A 39 -3.91 24.18 -9.97
CA ALA A 39 -2.49 23.81 -9.92
C ALA A 39 -2.28 22.43 -10.53
N LYS A 40 -1.03 22.11 -10.92
CA LYS A 40 -0.67 20.77 -11.38
C LYS A 40 -0.85 19.76 -10.25
N ASP A 41 -1.49 18.63 -10.55
CA ASP A 41 -1.63 17.55 -9.59
C ASP A 41 -0.29 16.91 -9.24
N PRO A 42 -0.03 16.66 -7.94
CA PRO A 42 1.18 15.98 -7.53
C PRO A 42 1.11 14.48 -7.84
N SER A 43 2.27 13.88 -8.11
CA SER A 43 2.42 12.44 -8.21
C SER A 43 2.15 11.77 -6.87
N ARG A 44 1.46 10.63 -6.89
CA ARG A 44 1.11 9.85 -5.70
C ARG A 44 1.50 8.39 -5.88
N PHE A 45 1.79 7.70 -4.77
CA PHE A 45 2.25 6.32 -4.77
C PHE A 45 1.57 5.49 -3.70
N ALA A 46 0.95 4.37 -4.09
CA ALA A 46 0.33 3.44 -3.17
C ALA A 46 0.89 2.02 -3.33
N CYS A 47 1.34 1.40 -2.24
CA CYS A 47 1.85 0.03 -2.19
C CYS A 47 0.90 -0.88 -1.40
N PHE A 48 0.55 -2.03 -1.96
CA PHE A 48 -0.32 -3.02 -1.34
C PHE A 48 0.33 -4.41 -1.41
N TYR A 49 0.72 -4.93 -0.24
CA TYR A 49 1.38 -6.22 -0.13
C TYR A 49 0.40 -7.31 0.30
N ILE A 50 0.37 -8.39 -0.46
CA ILE A 50 -0.29 -9.64 -0.10
C ILE A 50 0.76 -10.57 0.55
N PRO A 51 0.63 -10.87 1.84
CA PRO A 51 1.54 -11.76 2.56
C PRO A 51 1.22 -13.23 2.32
N GLY A 52 2.20 -14.09 2.63
CA GLY A 52 2.10 -15.52 2.37
C GLY A 52 2.11 -15.85 0.88
N ALA A 53 1.62 -17.04 0.55
CA ALA A 53 1.53 -17.50 -0.82
C ALA A 53 0.37 -16.84 -1.56
N ILE A 54 0.59 -16.38 -2.79
CA ILE A 54 -0.44 -16.04 -3.77
C ILE A 54 -0.60 -17.21 -4.75
N SER A 55 -1.82 -17.49 -5.21
CA SER A 55 -2.10 -18.65 -6.04
C SER A 55 -1.27 -18.69 -7.34
N GLN A 56 -0.31 -19.62 -7.41
CA GLN A 56 0.52 -19.83 -8.60
C GLN A 56 -0.28 -20.24 -9.85
N TYR A 57 -1.45 -20.86 -9.65
CA TYR A 57 -2.29 -21.36 -10.75
C TYR A 57 -3.19 -20.27 -11.32
N ASN A 58 -3.66 -19.35 -10.48
CA ASN A 58 -4.74 -18.43 -10.84
C ASN A 58 -4.32 -16.95 -10.89
N TRP A 59 -3.09 -16.61 -10.48
CA TRP A 59 -2.56 -15.24 -10.54
C TRP A 59 -1.93 -14.87 -11.88
N PHE A 60 -1.03 -15.70 -12.42
CA PHE A 60 -0.32 -15.32 -13.64
C PHE A 60 -1.16 -15.59 -14.89
N PRO A 61 -1.26 -14.63 -15.83
CA PRO A 61 -1.76 -14.89 -17.16
C PRO A 61 -0.92 -15.96 -17.87
N LYS A 62 -1.58 -16.76 -18.73
CA LYS A 62 -0.92 -17.85 -19.46
C LYS A 62 -0.07 -17.32 -20.62
N ASP A 63 -0.60 -16.34 -21.33
CA ASP A 63 -0.05 -15.62 -22.47
C ASP A 63 0.54 -14.25 -22.07
N ALA A 64 1.51 -13.76 -22.83
CA ALA A 64 2.22 -12.50 -22.59
C ALA A 64 1.96 -11.48 -23.71
N GLY A 65 2.32 -10.23 -23.48
CA GLY A 65 2.15 -9.12 -24.42
C GLY A 65 0.84 -8.34 -24.23
N PRO A 66 0.51 -7.43 -25.17
CA PRO A 66 -0.78 -6.74 -25.19
C PRO A 66 -1.92 -7.74 -25.41
N LYS A 67 -3.14 -7.41 -24.95
CA LYS A 67 -4.35 -8.23 -25.12
C LYS A 67 -4.26 -9.65 -24.52
N TYR A 68 -3.35 -9.89 -23.58
CA TYR A 68 -3.25 -11.14 -22.82
C TYR A 68 -4.59 -11.61 -22.19
N THR A 69 -4.72 -12.89 -21.91
CA THR A 69 -5.91 -13.44 -21.23
C THR A 69 -5.84 -13.12 -19.74
N LEU A 70 -6.83 -12.39 -19.21
CA LEU A 70 -6.87 -12.08 -17.78
C LEU A 70 -6.88 -13.36 -16.93
N ALA A 71 -5.99 -13.41 -15.94
CA ALA A 71 -5.96 -14.51 -14.99
C ALA A 71 -7.27 -14.57 -14.19
N PRO A 72 -7.71 -15.75 -13.71
CA PRO A 72 -8.97 -15.90 -12.99
C PRO A 72 -9.12 -14.99 -11.76
N THR A 73 -8.03 -14.70 -11.04
CA THR A 73 -8.06 -13.78 -9.89
C THR A 73 -8.21 -12.32 -10.32
N HIS A 74 -7.74 -11.95 -11.52
CA HIS A 74 -7.74 -10.57 -12.03
C HIS A 74 -9.06 -10.16 -12.69
N GLN A 75 -10.01 -11.08 -12.86
CA GLN A 75 -11.30 -10.78 -13.50
C GLN A 75 -12.06 -9.57 -12.89
N PRO A 76 -12.02 -9.31 -11.57
CA PRO A 76 -12.63 -8.09 -11.02
C PRO A 76 -12.02 -6.78 -11.54
N LEU A 77 -10.79 -6.82 -12.08
CA LEU A 77 -10.10 -5.66 -12.67
C LEU A 77 -10.41 -5.51 -14.17
N ALA A 78 -11.30 -6.32 -14.75
CA ALA A 78 -11.47 -6.39 -16.20
C ALA A 78 -11.87 -5.06 -16.85
N HIS A 79 -12.66 -4.22 -16.18
CA HIS A 79 -13.03 -2.89 -16.69
C HIS A 79 -11.87 -1.88 -16.61
N HIS A 80 -10.85 -2.15 -15.80
CA HIS A 80 -9.61 -1.38 -15.70
C HIS A 80 -8.52 -1.86 -16.67
N ARG A 81 -8.88 -2.62 -17.71
CA ARG A 81 -7.89 -3.34 -18.53
C ARG A 81 -6.74 -2.49 -19.04
N ASP A 82 -7.02 -1.25 -19.45
CA ASP A 82 -6.03 -0.32 -19.98
C ASP A 82 -5.43 0.59 -18.90
N ARG A 83 -5.60 0.25 -17.62
CA ARG A 83 -5.16 1.00 -16.43
C ARG A 83 -4.20 0.19 -15.55
N PHE A 84 -3.91 -1.07 -15.87
CA PHE A 84 -2.90 -1.88 -15.20
C PHE A 84 -2.13 -2.81 -16.14
N SER A 85 -0.98 -3.27 -15.66
CA SER A 85 -0.16 -4.31 -16.27
C SER A 85 0.23 -5.37 -15.26
N VAL A 86 0.39 -6.61 -15.73
CA VAL A 86 0.86 -7.74 -14.91
C VAL A 86 2.33 -7.99 -15.22
N LEU A 87 3.14 -8.23 -14.20
CA LEU A 87 4.57 -8.45 -14.32
C LEU A 87 4.95 -9.83 -13.77
N THR A 88 5.66 -10.61 -14.56
CA THR A 88 6.12 -11.97 -14.22
C THR A 88 7.64 -12.06 -14.37
N GLY A 89 8.31 -12.68 -13.40
CA GLY A 89 9.75 -12.95 -13.43
C GLY A 89 10.60 -12.02 -12.55
N LEU A 90 10.01 -10.98 -11.95
CA LEU A 90 10.70 -10.10 -11.00
C LEU A 90 11.02 -10.81 -9.69
N SER A 91 12.15 -10.52 -9.07
CA SER A 91 12.49 -11.03 -7.73
C SER A 91 13.55 -10.14 -7.09
N HIS A 92 13.78 -10.28 -5.79
CA HIS A 92 15.02 -9.77 -5.17
C HIS A 92 16.11 -10.81 -5.41
N ILE A 93 17.14 -10.49 -6.19
CA ILE A 93 18.18 -11.47 -6.58
C ILE A 93 19.20 -11.58 -5.45
N GLU A 94 19.93 -10.52 -5.15
CA GLU A 94 20.87 -10.46 -4.02
C GLU A 94 20.13 -10.25 -2.69
N GLY A 95 19.01 -9.52 -2.76
CA GLY A 95 18.11 -9.24 -1.64
C GLY A 95 17.25 -10.44 -1.20
N ARG A 96 17.45 -11.61 -1.81
CA ARG A 96 16.60 -12.78 -1.61
C ARG A 96 16.68 -13.29 -0.19
N ILE A 97 15.51 -13.45 0.42
CA ILE A 97 15.34 -14.11 1.70
C ILE A 97 14.24 -15.17 1.57
N SER A 98 14.23 -16.11 2.50
CA SER A 98 13.29 -17.23 2.56
C SER A 98 12.64 -17.26 3.95
N GLY A 99 11.51 -17.95 4.09
CA GLY A 99 10.79 -18.03 5.36
C GLY A 99 9.79 -16.88 5.56
N HIS A 100 9.24 -16.74 6.76
CA HIS A 100 8.23 -15.73 7.10
C HIS A 100 8.74 -14.29 7.18
N VAL A 101 9.86 -13.99 6.52
CA VAL A 101 10.58 -12.72 6.61
C VAL A 101 10.50 -11.89 5.33
N HIS A 102 9.82 -12.35 4.29
CA HIS A 102 9.64 -11.58 3.04
C HIS A 102 9.11 -10.14 3.22
N PRO A 103 8.19 -9.83 4.18
CA PRO A 103 7.78 -8.45 4.42
C PRO A 103 8.94 -7.50 4.80
N TYR A 104 10.05 -8.03 5.30
CA TYR A 104 11.23 -7.23 5.60
C TYR A 104 11.93 -6.72 4.35
N SER A 105 11.92 -7.47 3.25
CA SER A 105 12.69 -7.14 2.05
C SER A 105 11.84 -6.66 0.88
N TRP A 106 10.51 -6.90 0.86
CA TRP A 106 9.68 -6.60 -0.31
C TRP A 106 9.89 -5.16 -0.80
N LEU A 107 9.63 -4.13 0.01
CA LEU A 107 9.86 -2.73 -0.41
C LEU A 107 11.30 -2.23 -0.28
N THR A 108 12.22 -2.99 0.33
CA THR A 108 13.61 -2.54 0.51
C THR A 108 14.59 -3.16 -0.47
N GLY A 109 14.24 -4.27 -1.13
CA GLY A 109 15.17 -5.03 -1.99
C GLY A 109 16.43 -5.52 -1.27
N HIS A 110 16.43 -5.55 0.07
CA HIS A 110 17.63 -5.80 0.86
C HIS A 110 17.56 -7.14 1.58
N ASN A 111 18.68 -7.88 1.55
CA ASN A 111 18.82 -9.12 2.29
C ASN A 111 19.12 -8.80 3.76
N ILE A 112 18.19 -9.10 4.65
CA ILE A 112 18.31 -8.74 6.07
C ILE A 112 19.33 -9.57 6.84
N ASN A 113 19.83 -10.65 6.25
CA ASN A 113 20.73 -11.61 6.88
C ASN A 113 22.18 -11.47 6.40
N LEU A 114 22.54 -10.34 5.77
CA LEU A 114 23.90 -10.10 5.27
C LEU A 114 24.95 -10.11 6.38
N VAL A 115 24.59 -9.68 7.59
CA VAL A 115 25.49 -9.69 8.74
C VAL A 115 25.12 -10.86 9.66
N PRO A 116 25.97 -11.89 9.80
CA PRO A 116 25.69 -13.04 10.65
C PRO A 116 25.30 -12.63 12.07
N GLY A 117 24.22 -13.21 12.59
CA GLY A 117 23.73 -12.96 13.95
C GLY A 117 22.99 -11.63 14.17
N THR A 118 22.86 -10.78 13.14
CA THR A 118 22.11 -9.52 13.25
C THR A 118 21.17 -9.30 12.07
N ARG A 119 19.99 -8.74 12.33
CA ARG A 119 19.06 -8.31 11.26
C ARG A 119 19.35 -6.87 10.92
N THR A 120 19.83 -6.62 9.71
CA THR A 120 20.07 -5.27 9.19
C THR A 120 19.13 -4.98 8.04
N ASN A 121 18.77 -3.72 7.82
CA ASN A 121 17.92 -3.35 6.70
C ASN A 121 18.24 -1.92 6.25
N THR A 122 17.46 -1.41 5.31
CA THR A 122 17.69 -0.11 4.67
C THR A 122 16.35 0.55 4.33
N ILE A 123 16.42 1.76 3.78
CA ILE A 123 15.24 2.51 3.35
C ILE A 123 14.39 1.72 2.35
N SER A 124 13.07 1.79 2.52
CA SER A 124 12.10 1.24 1.60
C SER A 124 11.73 2.24 0.49
N VAL A 125 11.32 1.73 -0.68
CA VAL A 125 10.99 2.54 -1.87
C VAL A 125 9.91 3.59 -1.60
N ASP A 126 8.90 3.27 -0.79
CA ASP A 126 7.86 4.21 -0.39
C ASP A 126 8.43 5.38 0.43
N GLN A 127 9.43 5.13 1.27
CA GLN A 127 10.08 6.17 2.07
C GLN A 127 11.06 7.03 1.25
N VAL A 128 11.64 6.46 0.19
CA VAL A 128 12.35 7.26 -0.82
C VAL A 128 11.35 8.20 -1.53
N ALA A 129 10.20 7.68 -1.98
CA ALA A 129 9.15 8.50 -2.59
C ALA A 129 8.65 9.59 -1.63
N ALA A 130 8.35 9.25 -0.37
CA ALA A 130 7.84 10.18 0.64
C ALA A 130 8.80 11.34 0.93
N LYS A 131 10.11 11.13 0.74
CA LYS A 131 11.12 12.18 0.89
C LYS A 131 11.04 13.23 -0.22
N HIS A 132 10.61 12.84 -1.42
CA HIS A 132 10.67 13.68 -2.63
C HIS A 132 9.30 14.18 -3.10
N LEU A 133 8.22 13.49 -2.73
CA LEU A 133 6.86 13.88 -3.11
C LEU A 133 6.26 14.96 -2.21
N GLY A 134 6.95 15.41 -1.16
CA GLY A 134 6.46 16.43 -0.22
C GLY A 134 6.76 17.89 -0.63
N PRO A 135 6.28 18.88 0.15
CA PRO A 135 5.72 18.74 1.50
C PRO A 135 4.23 18.34 1.54
N THR A 136 3.85 17.54 2.54
CA THR A 136 2.47 17.13 2.88
C THR A 136 2.30 17.07 4.41
N TYR A 137 1.06 16.96 4.92
CA TYR A 137 0.81 16.92 6.37
C TYR A 137 1.36 15.64 7.02
N LEU A 138 1.17 14.50 6.36
CA LEU A 138 1.86 13.25 6.66
C LEU A 138 2.73 12.87 5.46
N ASN A 139 4.03 12.65 5.68
CA ASN A 139 4.95 12.26 4.61
C ASN A 139 4.54 10.93 3.95
N SER A 140 4.07 9.98 4.75
CA SER A 140 3.54 8.71 4.26
C SER A 140 2.56 8.09 5.25
N LEU A 141 1.55 7.40 4.74
CA LEU A 141 0.70 6.48 5.51
C LEU A 141 1.32 5.09 5.54
N VAL A 142 1.57 4.57 6.75
CA VAL A 142 2.08 3.21 6.96
C VAL A 142 1.01 2.39 7.66
N LEU A 143 0.39 1.49 6.90
CA LEU A 143 -0.83 0.78 7.24
C LEU A 143 -0.59 -0.73 7.21
N SER A 144 -1.38 -1.46 8.00
CA SER A 144 -1.34 -2.91 8.06
C SER A 144 -2.65 -3.48 8.61
N TRP A 145 -2.79 -4.80 8.61
CA TRP A 145 -3.90 -5.52 9.24
C TRP A 145 -3.86 -5.50 10.78
N GLN A 146 -2.68 -5.27 11.37
CA GLN A 146 -2.50 -5.04 12.80
C GLN A 146 -1.46 -3.95 13.06
N ASN A 147 -1.53 -3.34 14.25
CA ASN A 147 -0.53 -2.37 14.69
C ASN A 147 0.81 -3.09 14.96
N GLY A 148 1.93 -2.50 14.55
CA GLY A 148 3.23 -3.03 14.97
C GLY A 148 4.42 -2.70 14.09
N VAL A 149 5.52 -3.39 14.40
CA VAL A 149 6.80 -3.41 13.66
C VAL A 149 7.12 -4.84 13.21
N GLY A 150 8.29 -5.07 12.63
CA GLY A 150 8.71 -6.36 12.11
C GLY A 150 7.98 -6.73 10.82
N THR A 151 7.42 -7.93 10.77
CA THR A 151 6.69 -8.44 9.59
C THR A 151 5.32 -7.78 9.37
N THR A 152 4.88 -6.94 10.31
CA THR A 152 3.63 -6.17 10.19
C THR A 152 3.79 -4.90 9.36
N THR A 153 5.03 -4.41 9.19
CA THR A 153 5.33 -3.20 8.43
C THR A 153 6.28 -3.49 7.28
N LEU A 154 6.08 -2.78 6.17
CA LEU A 154 6.91 -2.82 4.98
C LEU A 154 7.84 -1.60 4.90
N SER A 155 7.52 -0.54 5.64
CA SER A 155 8.14 0.77 5.53
C SER A 155 9.30 0.90 6.52
N ARG A 156 10.45 1.29 6.00
CA ARG A 156 11.69 1.45 6.77
C ARG A 156 12.36 2.77 6.43
N ASN A 157 12.85 3.45 7.46
CA ASN A 157 13.51 4.74 7.29
C ASN A 157 14.94 4.58 6.69
N ALA A 158 15.65 5.69 6.52
CA ALA A 158 17.03 5.74 6.00
C ALA A 158 18.01 4.79 6.71
N LEU A 159 17.79 4.51 8.00
CA LEU A 159 18.62 3.64 8.83
C LEU A 159 18.16 2.18 8.84
N GLY A 160 17.14 1.83 8.05
CA GLY A 160 16.56 0.48 8.03
C GLY A 160 15.66 0.17 9.23
N VAL A 161 15.34 1.17 10.05
CA VAL A 161 14.48 1.00 11.21
C VAL A 161 13.02 0.97 10.76
N ASP A 162 12.27 0.02 11.31
CA ASP A 162 10.85 -0.15 11.06
C ASP A 162 10.06 1.12 11.42
N ILE A 163 9.23 1.58 10.48
CA ILE A 163 8.22 2.60 10.77
C ILE A 163 6.96 1.83 11.22
N PRO A 164 6.45 2.08 12.44
CA PRO A 164 5.29 1.35 12.95
C PRO A 164 4.07 1.49 12.04
N ALA A 165 3.49 0.37 11.65
CA ALA A 165 2.24 0.33 10.90
C ALA A 165 1.04 0.42 11.84
N THR A 166 -0.08 0.91 11.32
CA THR A 166 -1.35 0.93 12.05
C THR A 166 -2.49 0.26 11.28
N ALA A 167 -3.41 -0.36 12.01
CA ALA A 167 -4.63 -0.98 11.51
C ALA A 167 -5.91 -0.28 11.96
N ASP A 168 -5.78 0.82 12.70
CA ASP A 168 -6.89 1.52 13.35
C ASP A 168 -7.38 2.68 12.47
N TYR A 169 -8.59 2.55 11.91
CA TYR A 169 -9.17 3.53 11.00
C TYR A 169 -9.31 4.92 11.63
N ARG A 170 -9.74 4.96 12.89
CA ARG A 170 -9.96 6.21 13.63
C ARG A 170 -8.63 6.91 13.86
N ARG A 171 -7.60 6.17 14.29
CA ARG A 171 -6.26 6.72 14.45
C ARG A 171 -5.66 7.20 13.13
N VAL A 172 -5.89 6.49 12.03
CA VAL A 172 -5.47 6.93 10.68
C VAL A 172 -6.13 8.27 10.34
N PHE A 173 -7.45 8.38 10.54
CA PHE A 173 -8.18 9.61 10.29
C PHE A 173 -7.71 10.78 11.16
N GLU A 174 -7.56 10.59 12.47
CA GLU A 174 -7.10 11.63 13.40
C GLU A 174 -5.65 12.09 13.13
N ASN A 175 -4.82 11.17 12.63
CA ASN A 175 -3.46 11.47 12.20
C ASN A 175 -3.41 12.24 10.88
N LEU A 176 -4.32 11.95 9.95
CA LEU A 176 -4.42 12.66 8.67
C LEU A 176 -5.04 14.03 8.86
N PHE A 177 -6.11 14.12 9.64
CA PHE A 177 -6.97 15.28 9.66
C PHE A 177 -7.05 15.91 11.06
N PRO A 178 -6.41 17.08 11.28
CA PRO A 178 -6.56 17.90 12.48
C PRO A 178 -8.03 18.22 12.79
N PRO A 179 -8.45 18.37 14.05
CA PRO A 179 -9.82 18.76 14.39
C PRO A 179 -10.31 19.99 13.61
N ALA A 180 -11.58 19.98 13.19
CA ALA A 180 -12.19 21.11 12.48
C ALA A 180 -12.48 22.31 13.41
N ASP A 181 -12.71 22.05 14.70
CA ASP A 181 -12.93 23.10 15.70
C ASP A 181 -11.69 24.00 15.86
N ARG A 182 -11.90 25.32 15.85
CA ARG A 182 -10.81 26.30 15.90
C ARG A 182 -10.06 26.29 17.24
N ALA A 183 -10.75 26.04 18.35
CA ALA A 183 -10.10 25.99 19.66
C ALA A 183 -9.24 24.73 19.78
N GLU A 184 -9.74 23.57 19.33
CA GLU A 184 -8.97 22.33 19.28
C GLU A 184 -7.80 22.41 18.29
N LEU A 185 -7.98 23.06 17.14
CA LEU A 185 -6.90 23.32 16.19
C LEU A 185 -5.78 24.17 16.83
N LYS A 186 -6.14 25.23 17.56
CA LYS A 186 -5.17 26.08 18.28
C LYS A 186 -4.42 25.28 19.36
N LYS A 187 -5.10 24.40 20.09
CA LYS A 187 -4.45 23.47 21.04
C LYS A 187 -3.47 22.54 20.33
N LYS A 188 -3.84 21.98 19.18
CA LYS A 188 -2.95 21.11 18.37
C LYS A 188 -1.73 21.87 17.87
N GLN A 189 -1.89 23.10 17.39
CA GLN A 189 -0.77 23.98 17.00
C GLN A 189 0.17 24.27 18.18
N ALA A 190 -0.36 24.61 19.36
CA ALA A 190 0.44 24.84 20.55
C ALA A 190 1.23 23.58 20.98
N ARG A 191 0.62 22.40 20.86
CA ARG A 191 1.30 21.12 21.15
C ARG A 191 2.43 20.85 20.16
N LEU A 192 2.26 21.13 18.87
CA LEU A 192 3.32 20.98 17.87
C LEU A 192 4.50 21.91 18.16
N ALA A 193 4.22 23.18 18.48
CA ALA A 193 5.25 24.15 18.83
C ALA A 193 6.03 23.75 20.10
N LEU A 194 5.33 23.20 21.11
CA LEU A 194 5.95 22.65 22.31
C LEU A 194 6.85 21.45 21.98
N ASN A 195 6.37 20.50 21.18
CA ASN A 195 7.16 19.34 20.78
C ASN A 195 8.44 19.75 20.05
N ARG A 196 8.38 20.77 19.20
CA ARG A 196 9.57 21.35 18.54
C ARG A 196 10.56 21.91 19.54
N SER A 197 10.08 22.73 20.50
CA SER A 197 10.93 23.31 21.56
C SER A 197 11.62 22.23 22.42
N ILE A 198 10.92 21.13 22.71
CA ILE A 198 11.50 19.98 23.43
C ILE A 198 12.63 19.33 22.61
N LEU A 199 12.45 19.13 21.30
CA LEU A 199 13.48 18.57 20.41
C LEU A 199 14.68 19.50 20.29
N ASP A 200 14.47 20.80 20.13
CA ASP A 200 15.53 21.81 20.09
C ASP A 200 16.36 21.79 21.39
N THR A 201 15.70 21.69 22.54
CA THR A 201 16.36 21.59 23.86
C THR A 201 17.16 20.29 23.98
N ALA A 202 16.58 19.16 23.55
CA ALA A 202 17.23 17.85 23.61
C ALA A 202 18.49 17.82 22.72
N THR A 203 18.45 18.40 21.52
CA THR A 203 19.59 18.41 20.59
C THR A 203 20.70 19.37 21.00
N GLY A 204 20.37 20.48 21.68
CA GLY A 204 21.34 21.44 22.20
C GLY A 204 22.39 20.79 23.11
N ASN A 205 21.96 19.91 24.02
CA ASN A 205 22.83 19.24 24.99
C ASN A 205 23.69 18.11 24.39
N VAL A 206 23.25 17.53 23.26
CA VAL A 206 23.93 16.37 22.64
C VAL A 206 25.27 16.76 22.00
N LYS A 207 25.43 18.01 21.54
CA LYS A 207 26.69 18.49 20.92
C LYS A 207 27.87 18.46 21.91
N ASP A 208 27.64 18.87 23.15
CA ASP A 208 28.69 18.88 24.18
C ASP A 208 29.08 17.47 24.64
N ILE A 209 28.11 16.55 24.69
CA ILE A 209 28.35 15.13 24.96
C ILE A 209 29.17 14.52 23.82
N LYS A 210 28.81 14.80 22.56
CA LYS A 210 29.51 14.28 21.37
C LYS A 210 31.01 14.58 21.40
N ARG A 211 31.42 15.77 21.86
CA ARG A 211 32.84 16.16 21.98
C ARG A 211 33.63 15.28 22.95
N LYS A 212 32.96 14.62 23.90
CA LYS A 212 33.58 13.74 24.91
C LYS A 212 33.55 12.24 24.53
N LEU A 213 32.92 11.88 23.41
CA LEU A 213 32.75 10.49 22.99
C LEU A 213 33.87 10.02 22.05
N GLY A 214 34.16 8.72 22.07
CA GLY A 214 35.00 8.06 21.07
C GLY A 214 34.36 8.03 19.68
N ARG A 215 35.16 7.81 18.63
CA ARG A 215 34.74 7.93 17.22
C ARG A 215 33.52 7.08 16.84
N ILE A 216 33.41 5.86 17.38
CA ILE A 216 32.28 4.95 17.10
C ILE A 216 30.97 5.50 17.70
N ASP A 217 31.02 5.99 18.94
CA ASP A 217 29.83 6.55 19.60
C ASP A 217 29.43 7.90 19.00
N GLN A 218 30.39 8.70 18.51
CA GLN A 218 30.08 9.90 17.74
C GLN A 218 29.26 9.58 16.48
N GLN A 219 29.57 8.50 15.77
CA GLN A 219 28.79 8.07 14.59
C GLN A 219 27.35 7.68 14.97
N ARG A 220 27.15 6.98 16.10
CA ARG A 220 25.81 6.63 16.59
C ARG A 220 25.01 7.87 16.98
N VAL A 221 25.66 8.82 17.66
CA VAL A 221 25.04 10.11 18.02
C VAL A 221 24.68 10.90 16.76
N ASP A 222 25.50 10.88 15.72
CA ASP A 222 25.18 11.54 14.45
C ASP A 222 23.96 10.94 13.76
N GLN A 223 23.82 9.61 13.76
CA GLN A 223 22.62 8.93 13.25
C GLN A 223 21.36 9.31 14.04
N TYR A 224 21.48 9.39 15.37
CA TYR A 224 20.40 9.84 16.23
C TYR A 224 20.01 11.31 15.94
N LEU A 225 20.97 12.22 15.88
CA LEU A 225 20.73 13.63 15.57
C LEU A 225 20.14 13.84 14.18
N HIS A 226 20.54 13.02 13.21
CA HIS A 226 19.92 13.03 11.88
C HIS A 226 18.44 12.67 11.96
N SER A 227 18.10 11.62 12.70
CA SER A 227 16.71 11.19 12.91
C SER A 227 15.88 12.26 13.62
N VAL A 228 16.45 12.97 14.60
CA VAL A 228 15.77 14.08 15.28
C VAL A 228 15.48 15.24 14.33
N ARG A 229 16.45 15.65 13.51
CA ARG A 229 16.27 16.71 12.51
C ARG A 229 15.18 16.39 11.49
N ASP A 230 15.05 15.12 11.10
CA ASP A 230 13.96 14.69 10.22
C ASP A 230 12.59 14.84 10.90
N VAL A 231 12.49 14.60 12.21
CA VAL A 231 11.27 14.84 12.99
C VAL A 231 10.97 16.34 13.09
N GLU A 232 11.96 17.18 13.38
CA GLU A 232 11.80 18.65 13.43
C GLU A 232 11.28 19.21 12.10
N LYS A 233 11.87 18.79 10.98
CA LYS A 233 11.42 19.20 9.64
C LYS A 233 9.95 18.83 9.40
N ARG A 234 9.53 17.63 9.82
CA ARG A 234 8.14 17.17 9.70
C ARG A 234 7.18 18.00 10.57
N LEU A 235 7.60 18.39 11.78
CA LEU A 235 6.79 19.26 12.64
C LEU A 235 6.59 20.64 12.00
N LEU A 236 7.66 21.23 11.44
CA LEU A 236 7.58 22.52 10.73
C LEU A 236 6.66 22.45 9.50
N GLN A 237 6.72 21.36 8.73
CA GLN A 237 5.82 21.13 7.59
C GLN A 237 4.36 21.04 8.03
N LYS A 238 4.09 20.28 9.10
CA LYS A 238 2.74 20.19 9.68
C LYS A 238 2.24 21.55 10.15
N GLU A 239 3.06 22.31 10.85
CA GLU A 239 2.70 23.66 11.30
C GLU A 239 2.37 24.58 10.13
N ALA A 240 3.16 24.55 9.05
CA ALA A 240 2.92 25.35 7.86
C ALA A 240 1.57 25.01 7.21
N ILE A 241 1.29 23.73 6.98
CA ILE A 241 0.02 23.27 6.37
C ILE A 241 -1.16 23.60 7.27
N LEU A 242 -0.98 23.54 8.60
CA LEU A 242 -2.02 23.95 9.54
C LEU A 242 -2.35 25.44 9.53
N LYS A 243 -1.46 26.31 9.03
CA LYS A 243 -1.77 27.74 8.89
C LYS A 243 -2.81 27.98 7.80
N ASP A 244 -2.77 27.19 6.73
CA ASP A 244 -3.72 27.27 5.61
C ASP A 244 -5.08 26.63 5.97
N GLY A 245 -5.12 25.87 7.07
CA GLY A 245 -6.31 25.24 7.61
C GLY A 245 -6.48 23.79 7.15
N ARG A 246 -7.39 23.07 7.81
CA ARG A 246 -7.77 21.70 7.41
C ARG A 246 -8.47 21.73 6.04
N PRO A 247 -8.15 20.80 5.10
CA PRO A 247 -8.92 20.64 3.88
C PRO A 247 -10.41 20.46 4.17
N LYS A 248 -11.27 21.04 3.33
CA LYS A 248 -12.72 20.91 3.44
C LYS A 248 -13.18 19.63 2.76
N PHE A 249 -13.92 18.81 3.48
CA PHE A 249 -14.61 17.63 2.97
C PHE A 249 -15.77 17.29 3.91
N ASP A 250 -16.71 16.46 3.44
CA ASP A 250 -17.85 16.02 4.24
C ASP A 250 -17.42 14.89 5.19
N GLU A 251 -17.15 15.23 6.45
CA GLU A 251 -16.75 14.26 7.47
C GLU A 251 -17.84 13.22 7.77
N SER A 252 -19.12 13.54 7.54
CA SER A 252 -20.24 12.61 7.81
C SER A 252 -20.24 11.40 6.87
N LYS A 253 -19.55 11.53 5.72
CA LYS A 253 -19.37 10.48 4.72
C LYS A 253 -18.18 9.56 5.03
N VAL A 254 -17.37 9.88 6.03
CA VAL A 254 -16.19 9.08 6.38
C VAL A 254 -16.59 7.95 7.35
N ARG A 255 -16.42 6.71 6.88
CA ARG A 255 -16.64 5.52 7.70
C ARG A 255 -15.38 5.22 8.51
N LEU A 256 -15.48 5.29 9.84
CA LEU A 256 -14.38 4.99 10.77
C LEU A 256 -14.60 3.71 11.58
N GLU A 257 -15.71 3.01 11.33
CA GLU A 257 -16.10 1.79 12.00
C GLU A 257 -16.62 0.80 10.96
N GLY A 258 -16.28 -0.48 11.13
CA GLY A 258 -16.78 -1.55 10.27
C GLY A 258 -18.20 -1.96 10.69
N GLU A 259 -19.03 -2.27 9.71
CA GLU A 259 -20.38 -2.82 9.93
C GLU A 259 -20.34 -4.33 10.11
N VAL A 260 -19.35 -4.99 9.51
CA VAL A 260 -19.18 -6.44 9.55
C VAL A 260 -18.01 -6.78 10.46
N LYS A 261 -18.34 -7.46 11.56
CA LYS A 261 -17.32 -7.96 12.49
C LYS A 261 -16.37 -8.92 11.76
N ASN A 262 -15.07 -8.72 11.95
CA ASN A 262 -14.02 -9.62 11.45
C ASN A 262 -14.03 -9.85 9.92
N SER A 263 -14.40 -8.83 9.14
CA SER A 263 -14.32 -8.88 7.67
C SER A 263 -12.97 -8.40 7.15
N PHE A 264 -12.34 -9.23 6.32
CA PHE A 264 -11.13 -8.85 5.60
C PHE A 264 -11.45 -7.80 4.53
N GLN A 265 -12.46 -8.09 3.71
CA GLN A 265 -12.86 -7.22 2.61
C GLN A 265 -13.16 -5.80 3.11
N GLU A 266 -13.99 -5.67 4.15
CA GLU A 266 -14.35 -4.35 4.68
C GLU A 266 -13.13 -3.61 5.26
N HIS A 267 -12.19 -4.31 5.89
CA HIS A 267 -10.96 -3.68 6.39
C HIS A 267 -10.13 -3.04 5.27
N VAL A 268 -9.95 -3.75 4.15
CA VAL A 268 -9.23 -3.23 2.98
C VAL A 268 -9.99 -2.07 2.35
N GLU A 269 -11.31 -2.18 2.23
CA GLU A 269 -12.15 -1.13 1.66
C GLU A 269 -12.14 0.17 2.51
N LEU A 270 -12.20 0.06 3.84
CA LEU A 270 -12.11 1.22 4.73
C LEU A 270 -10.74 1.90 4.69
N MET A 271 -9.66 1.12 4.66
CA MET A 271 -8.32 1.68 4.54
C MET A 271 -8.10 2.38 3.20
N THR A 272 -8.55 1.76 2.09
CA THR A 272 -8.46 2.36 0.76
C THR A 272 -9.34 3.60 0.60
N ASP A 273 -10.46 3.69 1.32
CA ASP A 273 -11.29 4.90 1.41
C ASP A 273 -10.54 6.05 2.10
N LEU A 274 -9.82 5.77 3.20
CA LEU A 274 -8.98 6.76 3.88
C LEU A 274 -7.77 7.18 3.02
N ILE A 275 -7.14 6.24 2.29
CA ILE A 275 -6.07 6.55 1.34
C ILE A 275 -6.60 7.48 0.22
N THR A 276 -7.77 7.16 -0.34
CA THR A 276 -8.43 7.97 -1.38
C THR A 276 -8.63 9.40 -0.89
N LEU A 277 -9.22 9.56 0.30
CA LEU A 277 -9.45 10.87 0.89
C LEU A 277 -8.14 11.63 1.15
N ALA A 278 -7.12 10.94 1.68
CA ALA A 278 -5.81 11.53 1.94
C ALA A 278 -5.13 12.04 0.66
N PHE A 279 -5.27 11.29 -0.45
CA PHE A 279 -4.72 11.64 -1.75
C PHE A 279 -5.49 12.79 -2.40
N GLN A 280 -6.83 12.76 -2.33
CA GLN A 280 -7.70 13.82 -2.85
C GLN A 280 -7.42 15.17 -2.18
N THR A 281 -7.26 15.14 -0.85
CA THR A 281 -7.03 16.34 -0.01
C THR A 281 -5.55 16.71 0.15
N ASP A 282 -4.65 15.98 -0.50
CA ASP A 282 -3.20 16.18 -0.47
C ASP A 282 -2.56 16.14 0.94
N MET A 283 -3.22 15.46 1.89
CA MET A 283 -2.69 15.28 3.25
C MET A 283 -1.54 14.29 3.29
N THR A 284 -1.48 13.39 2.32
CA THR A 284 -0.29 12.59 2.00
C THR A 284 -0.29 12.23 0.51
N ARG A 285 0.89 11.91 -0.02
CA ARG A 285 1.06 11.43 -1.40
C ARG A 285 1.62 10.01 -1.47
N VAL A 286 1.91 9.39 -0.32
CA VAL A 286 2.44 8.03 -0.24
C VAL A 286 1.66 7.22 0.77
N ALA A 287 1.21 6.02 0.37
CA ALA A 287 0.56 5.08 1.25
C ALA A 287 1.10 3.66 1.04
N THR A 288 1.32 2.94 2.13
CA THR A 288 1.77 1.55 2.11
C THR A 288 0.86 0.74 3.02
N GLN A 289 0.28 -0.35 2.50
CA GLN A 289 -0.59 -1.24 3.26
C GLN A 289 -0.14 -2.70 3.15
N CYS A 290 0.19 -3.28 4.29
CA CYS A 290 0.37 -4.72 4.43
C CYS A 290 -0.99 -5.39 4.67
N LEU A 291 -1.51 -6.14 3.69
CA LEU A 291 -2.89 -6.64 3.72
C LEU A 291 -3.09 -7.83 4.68
N GLY A 292 -2.05 -8.33 5.32
CA GLY A 292 -2.14 -9.45 6.25
C GLY A 292 -0.78 -9.81 6.86
N GLY A 293 -0.66 -11.03 7.37
CA GLY A 293 0.59 -11.60 7.86
C GLY A 293 0.68 -13.09 7.56
N GLU A 294 1.87 -13.65 7.77
CA GLU A 294 2.16 -15.06 7.52
C GLU A 294 1.31 -16.01 8.39
N ALA A 295 0.87 -15.56 9.57
CA ALA A 295 0.11 -16.35 10.54
C ALA A 295 -1.27 -15.77 10.91
N GLY A 296 -1.73 -14.73 10.22
CA GLY A 296 -2.95 -14.04 10.59
C GLY A 296 -3.18 -12.78 9.76
N PRO A 297 -4.31 -12.10 9.94
CA PRO A 297 -5.39 -12.42 10.87
C PRO A 297 -6.32 -13.51 10.32
N HIS A 298 -7.14 -14.09 11.20
CA HIS A 298 -8.14 -15.11 10.90
C HIS A 298 -9.51 -14.47 10.67
N TYR A 299 -9.68 -13.78 9.55
CA TYR A 299 -10.96 -13.18 9.15
C TYR A 299 -12.04 -14.23 8.87
N ASP A 300 -13.30 -13.85 9.01
CA ASP A 300 -14.42 -14.78 8.77
C ASP A 300 -14.56 -15.17 7.30
N ASP A 301 -14.01 -14.37 6.38
CA ASP A 301 -13.90 -14.68 4.95
C ASP A 301 -13.22 -16.03 4.68
N TYR A 302 -12.25 -16.45 5.50
CA TYR A 302 -11.60 -17.76 5.37
C TYR A 302 -12.58 -18.93 5.56
N LYS A 303 -13.62 -18.75 6.39
CA LYS A 303 -14.68 -19.75 6.57
C LYS A 303 -15.55 -19.86 5.32
N ASP A 304 -15.87 -18.72 4.69
CA ASP A 304 -16.64 -18.70 3.46
C ASP A 304 -15.87 -19.32 2.29
N TRP A 305 -14.59 -18.99 2.14
CA TRP A 305 -13.74 -19.57 1.09
C TRP A 305 -13.57 -21.07 1.25
N ALA A 306 -13.33 -21.56 2.48
CA ALA A 306 -13.23 -22.99 2.74
C ALA A 306 -14.54 -23.72 2.37
N ARG A 307 -15.69 -23.17 2.76
CA ARG A 307 -17.01 -23.73 2.39
C ARG A 307 -17.23 -23.73 0.87
N LYS A 308 -16.93 -22.63 0.18
CA LYS A 308 -17.13 -22.49 -1.28
C LYS A 308 -16.22 -23.42 -2.08
N SER A 309 -15.00 -23.66 -1.61
CA SER A 309 -14.05 -24.52 -2.30
C SER A 309 -14.15 -26.00 -1.93
N GLY A 310 -14.84 -26.33 -0.83
CA GLY A 310 -14.83 -27.67 -0.23
C GLY A 310 -13.55 -27.97 0.55
N ALA A 311 -12.74 -26.96 0.88
CA ALA A 311 -11.54 -27.15 1.71
C ALA A 311 -11.91 -27.33 3.19
N LYS A 312 -10.99 -27.93 3.95
CA LYS A 312 -11.09 -27.93 5.40
C LYS A 312 -10.96 -26.50 5.92
N LEU A 313 -11.74 -26.14 6.93
CA LEU A 313 -11.52 -24.88 7.65
C LEU A 313 -10.12 -24.90 8.27
N ARG A 314 -9.37 -23.82 8.03
CA ARG A 314 -7.95 -23.70 8.37
C ARG A 314 -7.66 -22.32 8.92
N GLY A 315 -6.58 -22.23 9.68
CA GLY A 315 -5.96 -20.95 9.99
C GLY A 315 -5.33 -20.30 8.74
N THR A 316 -5.10 -18.99 8.77
CA THR A 316 -4.54 -18.20 7.67
C THR A 316 -3.20 -18.74 7.19
N HIS A 317 -2.33 -19.08 8.16
CA HIS A 317 -1.06 -19.74 7.90
C HIS A 317 -1.22 -21.00 7.05
N ASP A 318 -2.12 -21.88 7.48
CA ASP A 318 -2.40 -23.15 6.84
C ASP A 318 -3.02 -22.97 5.45
N VAL A 319 -3.87 -21.96 5.25
CA VAL A 319 -4.42 -21.61 3.94
C VAL A 319 -3.30 -21.25 2.97
N HIS A 320 -2.31 -20.47 3.40
CA HIS A 320 -1.17 -20.11 2.57
C HIS A 320 -0.32 -21.35 2.22
N HIS A 321 0.05 -22.17 3.20
CA HIS A 321 0.88 -23.36 2.97
C HIS A 321 0.18 -24.43 2.12
N LYS A 322 -1.11 -24.69 2.37
CA LYS A 322 -1.85 -25.74 1.66
C LYS A 322 -2.32 -25.25 0.28
N GLY A 323 -2.72 -23.99 0.15
CA GLY A 323 -3.16 -23.40 -1.11
C GLY A 323 -2.04 -22.99 -2.05
N GLY A 324 -0.85 -22.64 -1.52
CA GLY A 324 0.32 -22.29 -2.33
C GLY A 324 1.10 -23.51 -2.85
N GLY A 325 0.84 -24.71 -2.34
CA GLY A 325 1.54 -25.93 -2.75
C GLY A 325 1.25 -26.35 -4.21
N ASN A 326 2.15 -27.13 -4.81
CA ASN A 326 1.94 -27.72 -6.13
C ASN A 326 0.96 -28.91 -6.03
N ARG A 327 -0.34 -28.62 -5.98
CA ARG A 327 -1.42 -29.58 -5.73
C ARG A 327 -2.46 -29.68 -6.84
N GLY A 328 -2.27 -28.92 -7.91
CA GLY A 328 -3.19 -28.79 -9.04
C GLY A 328 -4.27 -27.72 -8.83
N GLU A 329 -4.68 -27.09 -9.92
CA GLU A 329 -5.64 -25.97 -9.93
C GLU A 329 -7.02 -26.32 -9.33
N LYS A 330 -7.42 -27.59 -9.39
CA LYS A 330 -8.72 -28.09 -8.90
C LYS A 330 -8.70 -28.44 -7.40
N ASN A 331 -7.56 -28.33 -6.72
CA ASN A 331 -7.47 -28.66 -5.31
C ASN A 331 -8.29 -27.65 -4.46
N PRO A 332 -9.11 -28.12 -3.50
CA PRO A 332 -9.92 -27.22 -2.66
C PRO A 332 -9.12 -26.14 -1.91
N ASP A 333 -7.92 -26.46 -1.42
CA ASP A 333 -7.07 -25.49 -0.71
C ASP A 333 -6.53 -24.41 -1.69
N VAL A 334 -6.21 -24.79 -2.93
CA VAL A 334 -5.78 -23.88 -4.01
C VAL A 334 -6.92 -22.95 -4.42
N ILE A 335 -8.14 -23.49 -4.55
CA ILE A 335 -9.34 -22.71 -4.88
C ILE A 335 -9.63 -21.71 -3.73
N ALA A 336 -9.55 -22.13 -2.47
CA ALA A 336 -9.75 -21.24 -1.32
C ALA A 336 -8.76 -20.06 -1.33
N LEU A 337 -7.48 -20.32 -1.58
CA LEU A 337 -6.46 -19.26 -1.71
C LEU A 337 -6.77 -18.32 -2.88
N SER A 338 -7.22 -18.88 -4.00
CA SER A 338 -7.56 -18.09 -5.20
C SER A 338 -8.79 -17.21 -4.99
N LEU A 339 -9.73 -17.61 -4.13
CA LEU A 339 -10.88 -16.77 -3.74
C LEU A 339 -10.43 -15.55 -2.93
N ARG A 340 -9.46 -15.70 -2.03
CA ARG A 340 -8.82 -14.57 -1.34
C ARG A 340 -8.17 -13.60 -2.33
N ASP A 341 -7.34 -14.13 -3.23
CA ASP A 341 -6.61 -13.31 -4.20
C ASP A 341 -7.58 -12.55 -5.12
N ARG A 342 -8.68 -13.20 -5.53
CA ARG A 342 -9.75 -12.57 -6.30
C ARG A 342 -10.48 -11.49 -5.50
N MET A 343 -10.76 -11.71 -4.22
CA MET A 343 -11.38 -10.70 -3.34
C MET A 343 -10.47 -9.47 -3.22
N LEU A 344 -9.16 -9.65 -3.03
CA LEU A 344 -8.21 -8.54 -2.97
C LEU A 344 -8.11 -7.79 -4.31
N CYS A 345 -8.17 -8.48 -5.44
CA CYS A 345 -8.28 -7.83 -6.76
C CYS A 345 -9.59 -7.04 -6.91
N ALA A 346 -10.69 -7.50 -6.32
CA ALA A 346 -11.96 -6.76 -6.31
C ALA A 346 -11.88 -5.49 -5.44
N CYS A 347 -11.23 -5.56 -4.27
CA CYS A 347 -10.96 -4.36 -3.47
C CYS A 347 -10.08 -3.36 -4.23
N MET A 348 -9.07 -3.86 -4.96
CA MET A 348 -8.21 -3.02 -5.79
C MET A 348 -8.98 -2.37 -6.93
N ALA A 349 -9.88 -3.09 -7.60
CA ALA A 349 -10.75 -2.53 -8.63
C ALA A 349 -11.63 -1.41 -8.08
N ARG A 350 -12.25 -1.61 -6.90
CA ARG A 350 -13.02 -0.57 -6.21
C ARG A 350 -12.17 0.65 -5.84
N PHE A 351 -10.93 0.45 -5.41
CA PHE A 351 -10.01 1.56 -5.13
C PHE A 351 -9.68 2.33 -6.41
N MET A 352 -9.39 1.64 -7.52
CA MET A 352 -9.15 2.26 -8.81
C MET A 352 -10.39 3.02 -9.33
N ASP A 353 -11.59 2.47 -9.17
CA ASP A 353 -12.85 3.15 -9.52
C ASP A 353 -13.00 4.49 -8.78
N LYS A 354 -12.62 4.52 -7.49
CA LYS A 354 -12.68 5.73 -6.67
C LYS A 354 -11.69 6.79 -7.12
N LEU A 355 -10.46 6.39 -7.42
CA LEU A 355 -9.44 7.31 -7.91
C LEU A 355 -9.78 7.82 -9.32
N GLU A 356 -10.39 7.00 -10.17
CA GLU A 356 -10.86 7.42 -11.50
C GLU A 356 -12.06 8.37 -11.40
N GLY A 357 -12.93 8.20 -10.39
CA GLY A 357 -14.07 9.09 -10.15
C GLY A 357 -13.74 10.48 -9.59
N ILE A 358 -12.47 10.77 -9.28
CA ILE A 358 -12.02 12.07 -8.75
C ILE A 358 -11.32 12.85 -9.86
N GLU A 359 -11.84 14.03 -10.20
CA GLU A 359 -11.26 14.92 -11.21
C GLU A 359 -9.93 15.49 -10.72
N ALA A 360 -8.88 15.32 -11.53
CA ALA A 360 -7.59 15.99 -11.36
C ALA A 360 -7.48 17.17 -12.33
N SER A 361 -6.46 18.00 -12.15
CA SER A 361 -6.14 19.13 -13.05
C SER A 361 -6.01 18.69 -14.51
N GLU A 362 -5.47 17.49 -14.73
CA GLU A 362 -5.45 16.79 -16.02
C GLU A 362 -5.88 15.34 -15.80
N GLY A 363 -7.00 14.93 -16.38
CA GLY A 363 -7.54 13.58 -16.21
C GLY A 363 -8.12 13.35 -14.81
N THR A 364 -7.74 12.24 -14.19
CA THR A 364 -8.30 11.73 -12.93
C THR A 364 -7.21 11.55 -11.88
N LEU A 365 -7.59 11.43 -10.61
CA LEU A 365 -6.63 11.12 -9.53
C LEU A 365 -5.88 9.80 -9.79
N LEU A 366 -6.52 8.82 -10.47
CA LEU A 366 -5.85 7.59 -10.89
C LEU A 366 -4.74 7.84 -11.92
N ASP A 367 -4.88 8.82 -12.81
CA ASP A 367 -3.84 9.17 -13.79
C ASP A 367 -2.57 9.72 -13.13
N HIS A 368 -2.70 10.31 -11.93
CA HIS A 368 -1.60 10.88 -11.14
C HIS A 368 -1.16 9.98 -9.97
N THR A 369 -1.66 8.74 -9.91
CA THR A 369 -1.35 7.78 -8.83
C THR A 369 -0.77 6.49 -9.38
N VAL A 370 0.46 6.15 -8.99
CA VAL A 370 1.04 4.82 -9.24
C VAL A 370 0.61 3.87 -8.14
N ILE A 371 0.08 2.70 -8.51
CA ILE A 371 -0.30 1.63 -7.58
C ILE A 371 0.59 0.42 -7.83
N LEU A 372 1.28 -0.03 -6.79
CA LEU A 372 2.00 -1.30 -6.76
C LEU A 372 1.23 -2.30 -5.91
N PHE A 373 0.81 -3.41 -6.50
CA PHE A 373 0.01 -4.44 -5.83
C PHE A 373 0.59 -5.83 -6.09
N GLY A 374 0.83 -6.60 -5.04
CA GLY A 374 1.43 -7.92 -5.21
C GLY A 374 2.00 -8.52 -3.94
N GLY A 375 2.86 -9.52 -4.09
CA GLY A 375 3.53 -10.18 -2.98
C GLY A 375 4.89 -10.73 -3.37
N ALA A 376 5.55 -11.38 -2.41
CA ALA A 376 6.90 -11.91 -2.60
C ALA A 376 6.94 -13.43 -2.81
N GLN A 377 5.79 -14.11 -2.76
CA GLN A 377 5.71 -15.57 -2.77
C GLN A 377 4.46 -16.08 -3.50
N THR A 378 4.62 -17.19 -4.20
CA THR A 378 3.49 -17.98 -4.76
C THR A 378 3.32 -19.36 -4.14
N ALA A 379 4.36 -19.82 -3.46
CA ALA A 379 4.41 -21.07 -2.75
C ALA A 379 5.25 -20.89 -1.50
N SER A 380 5.15 -21.83 -0.57
CA SER A 380 5.84 -21.82 0.71
C SER A 380 7.32 -21.46 0.56
N HIS A 381 7.70 -20.27 1.02
CA HIS A 381 9.08 -19.78 1.09
C HIS A 381 9.80 -19.64 -0.26
N VAL A 382 9.03 -19.55 -1.37
CA VAL A 382 9.56 -19.36 -2.71
C VAL A 382 9.64 -17.87 -3.04
N GLY A 383 10.83 -17.29 -2.92
CA GLY A 383 11.12 -15.88 -3.20
C GLY A 383 11.47 -15.58 -4.66
N THR A 384 10.80 -16.20 -5.63
CA THR A 384 11.08 -16.06 -7.08
C THR A 384 9.84 -15.64 -7.84
N SER A 385 9.99 -14.85 -8.90
CA SER A 385 8.89 -14.39 -9.75
C SER A 385 7.70 -13.86 -8.96
N PHE A 386 7.90 -12.74 -8.28
CA PHE A 386 6.92 -12.04 -7.47
C PHE A 386 5.63 -11.77 -8.25
N PRO A 387 4.46 -12.21 -7.74
CA PRO A 387 3.15 -11.82 -8.24
C PRO A 387 3.02 -10.31 -8.16
N THR A 388 3.00 -9.62 -9.30
CA THR A 388 3.12 -8.16 -9.33
C THR A 388 2.16 -7.56 -10.36
N ILE A 389 1.41 -6.57 -9.92
CA ILE A 389 0.58 -5.68 -10.73
C ILE A 389 1.08 -4.25 -10.49
N ILE A 390 1.20 -3.48 -11.58
CA ILE A 390 1.34 -2.03 -11.56
C ILE A 390 0.13 -1.39 -12.22
N ALA A 391 -0.43 -0.32 -11.65
CA ALA A 391 -1.63 0.34 -12.16
C ALA A 391 -1.60 1.86 -11.98
N GLY A 392 -2.45 2.57 -12.72
CA GLY A 392 -2.59 4.03 -12.67
C GLY A 392 -1.38 4.80 -13.23
N GLY A 393 -1.26 6.09 -12.96
CA GLY A 393 -0.06 6.85 -13.30
C GLY A 393 0.11 7.14 -14.80
N LYS A 394 -0.96 7.16 -15.60
CA LYS A 394 -0.88 7.50 -17.03
C LYS A 394 -0.32 8.91 -17.28
N ALA A 395 -0.71 9.89 -16.46
CA ALA A 395 -0.14 11.25 -16.52
C ALA A 395 1.32 11.30 -16.04
N LEU A 396 1.79 10.20 -15.44
CA LEU A 396 3.18 9.99 -15.00
C LEU A 396 3.95 9.09 -15.97
N GLY A 397 3.47 8.90 -17.20
CA GLY A 397 4.20 8.20 -18.26
C GLY A 397 4.04 6.67 -18.27
N PHE A 398 3.19 6.07 -17.44
CA PHE A 398 2.96 4.63 -17.48
C PHE A 398 2.06 4.18 -18.63
N LYS A 399 2.50 3.16 -19.34
CA LYS A 399 1.75 2.44 -20.37
C LYS A 399 1.21 1.13 -19.79
N HIS A 400 -0.10 0.91 -19.91
CA HIS A 400 -0.79 -0.26 -19.35
C HIS A 400 -1.39 -1.18 -20.41
N GLY A 401 -2.09 -2.23 -20.01
CA GLY A 401 -2.83 -3.14 -20.90
C GLY A 401 -2.03 -4.34 -21.38
N HIS A 402 -0.89 -4.63 -20.76
CA HIS A 402 0.01 -5.71 -21.17
C HIS A 402 0.44 -6.62 -20.01
N HIS A 403 0.82 -7.85 -20.36
CA HIS A 403 1.50 -8.76 -19.44
C HIS A 403 2.96 -8.90 -19.87
N THR A 404 3.86 -8.39 -19.05
CA THR A 404 5.30 -8.50 -19.30
C THR A 404 5.86 -9.69 -18.55
N LYS A 405 6.50 -10.60 -19.28
CA LYS A 405 7.01 -11.86 -18.75
C LYS A 405 8.50 -11.98 -19.09
N TRP A 406 9.34 -11.93 -18.06
CA TRP A 406 10.76 -12.22 -18.16
C TRP A 406 11.06 -13.67 -17.74
N GLY A 407 12.27 -14.12 -18.04
CA GLY A 407 12.80 -15.34 -17.43
C GLY A 407 12.84 -15.20 -15.90
N ARG A 408 12.55 -16.29 -15.19
CA ARG A 408 12.59 -16.29 -13.71
C ARG A 408 13.97 -15.90 -13.21
N ASP A 409 14.00 -15.04 -12.18
CA ASP A 409 15.21 -14.62 -11.48
C ASP A 409 16.25 -13.92 -12.39
N LYS A 410 15.79 -13.33 -13.49
CA LYS A 410 16.65 -12.60 -14.43
C LYS A 410 16.56 -11.09 -14.30
N ARG A 411 15.45 -10.57 -13.79
CA ARG A 411 15.24 -9.13 -13.64
C ARG A 411 14.97 -8.80 -12.17
N PRO A 412 15.74 -7.89 -11.55
CA PRO A 412 15.50 -7.49 -10.18
C PRO A 412 14.21 -6.68 -10.06
N MET A 413 13.43 -6.93 -9.00
CA MET A 413 12.27 -6.11 -8.64
C MET A 413 12.69 -4.64 -8.41
N SER A 414 13.94 -4.42 -8.06
CA SER A 414 14.50 -3.07 -7.89
C SER A 414 14.51 -2.24 -9.17
N ASP A 415 14.51 -2.85 -10.36
CA ASP A 415 14.32 -2.13 -11.63
C ASP A 415 12.93 -1.47 -11.68
N LEU A 416 11.90 -2.19 -11.23
CA LEU A 416 10.54 -1.64 -11.13
C LEU A 416 10.49 -0.48 -10.12
N TYR A 417 11.14 -0.64 -8.97
CA TYR A 417 11.21 0.43 -7.96
C TYR A 417 11.91 1.68 -8.48
N LEU A 418 13.04 1.53 -9.19
CA LEU A 418 13.72 2.64 -9.83
C LEU A 418 12.82 3.33 -10.87
N THR A 419 12.13 2.54 -11.69
CA THR A 419 11.17 3.05 -12.69
C THR A 419 10.08 3.89 -12.04
N ILE A 420 9.46 3.37 -10.98
CA ILE A 420 8.42 4.08 -10.22
C ILE A 420 8.97 5.38 -9.65
N LEU A 421 10.11 5.35 -8.95
CA LEU A 421 10.69 6.54 -8.35
C LEU A 421 10.98 7.63 -9.39
N GLN A 422 11.52 7.26 -10.56
CA GLN A 422 11.80 8.20 -11.63
C GLN A 422 10.51 8.81 -12.23
N GLN A 423 9.48 8.01 -12.46
CA GLN A 423 8.18 8.51 -12.95
C GLN A 423 7.44 9.38 -11.91
N LEU A 424 7.69 9.14 -10.61
CA LEU A 424 7.26 10.01 -9.53
C LEU A 424 8.07 11.32 -9.44
N GLY A 425 9.07 11.52 -10.30
CA GLY A 425 9.93 12.71 -10.29
C GLY A 425 11.01 12.71 -9.19
N CYS A 426 11.30 11.56 -8.57
CA CYS A 426 12.37 11.47 -7.59
C CYS A 426 13.74 11.54 -8.30
N PRO A 427 14.68 12.38 -7.85
CA PRO A 427 16.00 12.53 -8.45
C PRO A 427 16.93 11.37 -8.02
N VAL A 428 16.62 10.15 -8.48
CA VAL A 428 17.37 8.93 -8.15
C VAL A 428 17.86 8.23 -9.42
N HIS A 429 19.09 7.73 -9.37
CA HIS A 429 19.74 7.03 -10.49
C HIS A 429 19.89 5.53 -10.25
N SER A 430 19.72 5.07 -9.01
CA SER A 430 19.72 3.66 -8.64
C SER A 430 18.83 3.43 -7.43
N PHE A 431 18.38 2.19 -7.28
CA PHE A 431 17.80 1.69 -6.04
C PHE A 431 18.23 0.23 -5.91
N LYS A 432 19.02 -0.09 -4.89
CA LYS A 432 19.48 -1.48 -4.62
C LYS A 432 20.17 -2.10 -5.83
N GLU A 433 19.72 -3.28 -6.23
CA GLU A 433 20.23 -4.08 -7.34
C GLU A 433 19.68 -3.62 -8.71
N SER A 434 19.04 -2.46 -8.80
CA SER A 434 18.53 -1.95 -10.08
C SER A 434 19.65 -1.82 -11.11
N ALA A 435 19.51 -2.47 -12.26
CA ALA A 435 20.37 -2.31 -13.42
C ALA A 435 19.89 -1.16 -14.32
N GLY A 436 18.60 -0.81 -14.25
CA GLY A 436 18.02 0.31 -14.98
C GLY A 436 16.49 0.34 -14.90
N PRO A 437 15.83 1.40 -15.42
CA PRO A 437 14.38 1.43 -15.48
C PRO A 437 13.85 0.41 -16.50
N ILE A 438 12.63 -0.09 -16.24
CA ILE A 438 11.86 -0.97 -17.11
C ILE A 438 11.14 -0.09 -18.15
N SER A 439 11.87 0.32 -19.18
CA SER A 439 11.35 1.16 -20.27
C SER A 439 10.13 0.56 -20.98
N GLU A 440 9.97 -0.76 -20.96
CA GLU A 440 8.81 -1.45 -21.57
C GLU A 440 7.47 -1.08 -20.91
N LEU A 441 7.49 -0.47 -19.71
CA LEU A 441 6.31 -0.01 -18.97
C LEU A 441 5.94 1.46 -19.23
N LEU A 442 6.75 2.18 -20.02
CA LEU A 442 6.61 3.61 -20.22
C LEU A 442 6.11 3.94 -21.64
N VAL A 443 5.55 5.14 -21.81
CA VAL A 443 5.11 5.68 -23.11
C VAL A 443 6.26 6.30 -23.91
#